data_AF-A0A9Q0WPW8-F1
#
_entry.id   AF-A0A9Q0WPW8-F1
#
_cell.length_a   1.000
_cell.length_b   1.000
_cell.length_c   1.000
_cell.angle_alpha   90.00
_cell.angle_beta   90.00
_cell.angle_gamma   90.00
#
_symmetry.space_group_name_H-M   'P 1'
#
loop_
_entity.id
_entity.type
_entity.pdbx_description
1 polymer ?
#
loop_
_entity_poly.entity_id
_entity_poly.type
_entity_poly.pdbx_seq_one_letter_code
_entity_poly.pdbx_strand_id
1 'polypeptide(L)'
;MNANTCIQPPQFLPLSPLYQQKFHIFTQKPQSLKPTKKSCYFSIRVCDYSFKGGVFRTQKSRVKCSVSEVEEQKDKQQKVVKRAYPFHKIEPKWQSYWEKNQTFRTPDEVDTSKPKFYVLDMFPYPSGAGLHVGHPLGYTATDILARLKRMQGYNVLHPMGWDAFGLPAEQYAIETGTHPKITTLRNINRFRSQLKSLGFSYDWDREISTTEPQYYKWTQWIFLQLLKRGLAYHGALLLALFWQMRRLFITKQPMRQWMLKITAYADRLLEDLDDLDWPESVKEMQRNWIGRSEGAELEFCVLNSDGKERDIKITVYTTRPDTIF
;
A
#
# COMPACT_ATOMS: atom_id res chain seq x y z
N MET A 1 -51.20 6.00 -17.80
CA MET A 1 -51.17 6.22 -16.34
C MET A 1 -49.73 6.43 -15.94
N ASN A 2 -49.45 7.61 -15.39
CA ASN A 2 -48.14 8.07 -14.93
C ASN A 2 -47.72 7.36 -13.63
N ALA A 3 -46.41 7.14 -13.48
CA ALA A 3 -45.58 7.36 -12.27
C ALA A 3 -44.29 6.53 -12.44
N ASN A 4 -43.15 7.12 -12.82
CA ASN A 4 -42.18 7.78 -11.94
C ASN A 4 -41.80 6.98 -10.69
N THR A 5 -40.65 6.32 -10.72
CA THR A 5 -39.76 6.19 -9.55
C THR A 5 -38.31 6.22 -10.00
N CYS A 6 -37.69 7.38 -9.76
CA CYS A 6 -36.27 7.62 -9.88
C CYS A 6 -35.49 6.79 -8.86
N ILE A 7 -34.43 6.10 -9.30
CA ILE A 7 -33.43 5.51 -8.41
C ILE A 7 -32.36 6.59 -8.18
N GLN A 8 -32.31 7.14 -6.97
CA GLN A 8 -31.24 8.04 -6.54
C GLN A 8 -30.00 7.25 -6.08
N PRO A 9 -28.78 7.78 -6.29
CA PRO A 9 -27.56 7.19 -5.75
C PRO A 9 -27.50 7.36 -4.22
N PRO A 10 -26.81 6.47 -3.48
CA PRO A 10 -26.71 6.57 -2.04
C PRO A 10 -25.96 7.84 -1.62
N GLN A 11 -26.66 8.68 -0.84
CA GLN A 11 -26.13 9.88 -0.21
C GLN A 11 -25.21 9.50 0.97
N PHE A 12 -24.05 10.14 1.01
CA PHE A 12 -23.12 10.10 2.14
C PHE A 12 -23.79 10.64 3.40
N LEU A 13 -23.77 9.86 4.49
CA LEU A 13 -24.13 10.35 5.81
C LEU A 13 -22.95 11.11 6.44
N PRO A 14 -23.17 12.29 7.04
CA PRO A 14 -22.14 13.06 7.71
C PRO A 14 -21.84 12.50 9.11
N LEU A 15 -20.56 12.38 9.43
CA LEU A 15 -20.05 12.07 10.77
C LEU A 15 -20.42 13.20 11.75
N SER A 16 -21.10 12.86 12.85
CA SER A 16 -21.37 13.79 13.96
C SER A 16 -20.17 13.91 14.92
N PRO A 17 -19.85 15.11 15.43
CA PRO A 17 -18.76 15.35 16.37
C PRO A 17 -19.20 15.17 17.83
N LEU A 18 -18.22 15.00 18.74
CA LEU A 18 -18.29 14.97 20.22
C LEU A 18 -18.16 13.57 20.84
N TYR A 19 -16.95 13.23 21.29
CA TYR A 19 -16.60 13.36 22.71
C TYR A 19 -15.09 13.14 22.88
N GLN A 20 -14.34 14.24 22.98
CA GLN A 20 -13.01 14.23 23.59
C GLN A 20 -13.19 14.13 25.10
N GLN A 21 -13.07 12.94 25.66
CA GLN A 21 -12.67 12.79 27.06
C GLN A 21 -11.19 12.42 27.10
N LYS A 22 -10.35 13.45 27.31
CA LYS A 22 -8.96 13.30 27.67
C LYS A 22 -8.89 12.58 29.04
N PHE A 23 -8.62 11.28 29.03
CA PHE A 23 -8.10 10.61 30.21
C PHE A 23 -6.60 10.92 30.31
N HIS A 24 -6.22 11.82 31.23
CA HIS A 24 -4.82 11.96 31.65
C HIS A 24 -4.50 10.82 32.62
N ILE A 25 -3.90 9.75 32.10
CA ILE A 25 -3.29 8.70 32.91
C ILE A 25 -1.88 9.17 33.27
N PHE A 26 -1.71 9.68 34.49
CA PHE A 26 -0.39 9.88 35.07
C PHE A 26 0.19 8.52 35.49
N THR A 27 1.05 7.94 34.67
CA THR A 27 1.87 6.79 35.06
C THR A 27 3.14 7.28 35.77
N GLN A 28 3.20 7.17 37.10
CA GLN A 28 4.47 7.26 37.82
C GLN A 28 5.25 5.94 37.65
N LYS A 29 6.55 6.04 37.33
CA LYS A 29 7.47 4.90 37.19
C LYS A 29 7.49 4.06 38.48
N PRO A 30 7.49 2.71 38.42
CA PRO A 30 7.64 1.90 39.62
C PRO A 30 9.10 1.89 40.09
N GLN A 31 9.34 2.48 41.26
CA GLN A 31 10.55 2.22 42.06
C GLN A 31 10.38 0.90 42.83
N SER A 32 11.43 0.09 42.86
CA SER A 32 11.47 -1.22 43.48
C SER A 32 11.22 -1.16 45.00
N LEU A 33 10.16 -1.80 45.49
CA LEU A 33 9.90 -1.98 46.91
C LEU A 33 9.52 -3.44 47.20
N LYS A 34 10.21 -4.05 48.17
CA LYS A 34 10.01 -5.41 48.67
C LYS A 34 8.67 -5.53 49.42
N PRO A 35 8.01 -6.71 49.44
CA PRO A 35 6.66 -6.82 49.96
C PRO A 35 6.66 -6.90 51.50
N THR A 36 5.93 -5.99 52.15
CA THR A 36 5.45 -6.19 53.53
C THR A 36 3.95 -5.94 53.60
N LYS A 37 3.23 -6.87 54.23
CA LYS A 37 1.76 -6.88 54.36
C LYS A 37 1.28 -5.73 55.25
N LYS A 38 0.60 -4.72 54.71
CA LYS A 38 -0.39 -3.91 55.46
C LYS A 38 -1.54 -3.49 54.53
N SER A 39 -2.77 -3.68 55.03
CA SER A 39 -4.04 -3.37 54.36
C SER A 39 -4.15 -1.88 53.99
N CYS A 40 -4.51 -1.58 52.74
CA CYS A 40 -4.78 -0.22 52.26
C CYS A 40 -6.29 0.06 52.28
N TYR A 41 -6.70 1.18 52.89
CA TYR A 41 -8.06 1.70 52.82
C TYR A 41 -8.15 2.83 51.79
N PHE A 42 -9.07 2.73 50.84
CA PHE A 42 -9.45 3.83 49.94
C PHE A 42 -10.84 4.35 50.31
N SER A 43 -11.02 5.67 50.34
CA SER A 43 -12.34 6.30 50.45
C SER A 43 -12.63 7.14 49.23
N ILE A 44 -13.71 6.85 48.52
CA ILE A 44 -14.21 7.65 47.40
C ILE A 44 -15.32 8.57 47.94
N ARG A 45 -15.28 9.86 47.60
CA ARG A 45 -16.38 10.80 47.83
C ARG A 45 -17.15 10.98 46.53
N VAL A 46 -18.46 10.78 46.58
CA VAL A 46 -19.38 11.07 45.48
C VAL A 46 -20.32 12.17 45.96
N CYS A 47 -20.49 13.22 45.16
CA CYS A 47 -21.44 14.30 45.40
C CYS A 47 -22.47 14.28 44.28
N ASP A 48 -23.70 13.88 44.59
CA ASP A 48 -24.81 13.91 43.64
C ASP A 48 -25.59 15.22 43.76
N TYR A 49 -25.88 15.84 42.61
CA TYR A 49 -26.75 17.01 42.50
C TYR A 49 -28.05 16.60 41.80
N SER A 50 -29.19 16.78 42.48
CA SER A 50 -30.51 16.55 41.90
C SER A 50 -31.34 17.84 41.97
N PHE A 51 -31.98 18.22 40.86
CA PHE A 51 -32.84 19.40 40.78
C PHE A 51 -34.31 18.99 40.64
N LYS A 52 -35.13 19.32 41.64
CA LYS A 52 -36.60 19.26 41.55
C LYS A 52 -37.16 20.51 42.22
N GLY A 53 -37.96 21.28 41.47
CA GLY A 53 -38.77 22.37 42.02
C GLY A 53 -38.02 23.61 42.49
N GLY A 54 -37.00 24.08 41.74
CA GLY A 54 -36.46 25.43 41.92
C GLY A 54 -35.44 25.64 43.05
N VAL A 55 -34.96 24.60 43.74
CA VAL A 55 -33.86 24.70 44.72
C VAL A 55 -32.92 23.49 44.60
N PHE A 56 -31.61 23.73 44.54
CA PHE A 56 -30.57 22.68 44.58
C PHE A 56 -30.28 22.25 46.02
N ARG A 57 -30.29 20.95 46.31
CA ARG A 57 -29.87 20.38 47.61
C ARG A 57 -28.80 19.30 47.40
N THR A 58 -27.65 19.45 48.05
CA THR A 58 -26.55 18.46 48.01
C THR A 58 -26.65 17.48 49.16
N GLN A 59 -26.59 16.17 48.88
CA GLN A 59 -26.42 15.13 49.89
C GLN A 59 -25.01 14.52 49.79
N LYS A 60 -24.33 14.40 50.94
CA LYS A 60 -23.01 13.76 51.03
C LYS A 60 -23.16 12.40 51.71
N SER A 61 -22.75 11.34 51.04
CA SER A 61 -22.68 9.99 51.59
C SER A 61 -21.28 9.41 51.42
N ARG A 62 -20.84 8.61 52.40
CA ARG A 62 -19.50 8.02 52.46
C ARG A 62 -19.66 6.51 52.59
N VAL A 63 -19.25 5.76 51.57
CA VAL A 63 -19.31 4.29 51.60
C VAL A 63 -17.98 3.75 52.11
N LYS A 64 -18.02 2.94 53.17
CA LYS A 64 -16.88 2.13 53.65
C LYS A 64 -17.09 0.70 53.17
N CYS A 65 -16.07 0.11 52.54
CA CYS A 65 -16.06 -1.31 52.19
C CYS A 65 -14.87 -1.97 52.90
N SER A 66 -15.12 -3.03 53.67
CA SER A 66 -14.11 -3.90 54.27
C SER A 66 -14.18 -5.27 53.60
N VAL A 67 -13.03 -5.83 53.24
CA VAL A 67 -12.93 -7.17 52.65
C VAL A 67 -12.78 -8.18 53.79
N SER A 68 -13.75 -9.09 53.94
CA SER A 68 -13.63 -10.28 54.78
C SER A 68 -13.26 -11.48 53.91
N GLU A 69 -12.30 -12.29 54.34
CA GLU A 69 -11.91 -13.53 53.67
C GLU A 69 -13.09 -14.52 53.70
N VAL A 70 -13.51 -14.97 52.52
CA VAL A 70 -14.51 -16.03 52.35
C VAL A 70 -13.76 -17.34 52.12
N GLU A 71 -13.91 -18.31 53.00
CA GLU A 71 -13.40 -19.67 52.79
C GLU A 71 -14.22 -20.35 51.69
N GLU A 72 -13.60 -20.57 50.54
CA GLU A 72 -14.22 -21.18 49.37
C GLU A 72 -14.14 -22.72 49.48
N GLN A 73 -15.29 -23.37 49.67
CA GLN A 73 -15.41 -24.83 49.57
C GLN A 73 -15.08 -25.29 48.15
N LYS A 74 -14.00 -26.08 48.01
CA LYS A 74 -13.56 -26.65 46.73
C LYS A 74 -14.49 -27.76 46.27
N ASP A 75 -15.49 -27.40 45.48
CA ASP A 75 -16.21 -28.35 44.65
C ASP A 75 -15.29 -28.76 43.47
N LYS A 76 -14.84 -30.02 43.44
CA LYS A 76 -13.92 -30.54 42.41
C LYS A 76 -14.68 -30.84 41.11
N GLN A 77 -15.16 -29.80 40.43
CA GLN A 77 -15.40 -29.90 39.00
C GLN A 77 -14.11 -29.54 38.27
N GLN A 78 -13.46 -30.56 37.69
CA GLN A 78 -12.33 -30.36 36.76
C GLN A 78 -12.83 -29.53 35.56
N LYS A 79 -12.67 -28.20 35.64
CA LYS A 79 -12.72 -27.34 34.47
C LYS A 79 -11.65 -27.84 33.50
N VAL A 80 -12.08 -28.45 32.40
CA VAL A 80 -11.20 -28.78 31.27
C VAL A 80 -10.65 -27.47 30.73
N VAL A 81 -9.45 -27.10 31.16
CA VAL A 81 -8.73 -25.94 30.60
C VAL A 81 -8.34 -26.34 29.18
N LYS A 82 -9.13 -25.90 28.18
CA LYS A 82 -8.70 -25.95 26.78
C LYS A 82 -7.39 -25.18 26.69
N ARG A 83 -6.27 -25.88 26.56
CA ARG A 83 -4.95 -25.27 26.36
C ARG A 83 -5.03 -24.41 25.09
N ALA A 84 -4.56 -23.17 25.18
CA ALA A 84 -4.48 -22.29 24.02
C ALA A 84 -3.63 -22.94 22.91
N TYR A 85 -4.04 -22.77 21.65
CA TYR A 85 -3.31 -23.30 20.51
C TYR A 85 -1.88 -22.72 20.48
N PRO A 86 -0.81 -23.55 20.49
CA PRO A 86 0.54 -23.06 20.71
C PRO A 86 1.21 -22.58 19.40
N PHE A 87 0.75 -21.44 18.87
CA PHE A 87 1.29 -20.82 17.63
C PHE A 87 2.82 -20.72 17.65
N HIS A 88 3.40 -20.24 18.75
CA HIS A 88 4.85 -20.09 18.97
C HIS A 88 5.66 -21.39 18.84
N LYS A 89 5.04 -22.57 18.93
CA LYS A 89 5.70 -23.86 18.69
C LYS A 89 5.40 -24.42 17.30
N ILE A 90 4.19 -24.20 16.79
CA ILE A 90 3.71 -24.84 15.57
C ILE A 90 4.18 -24.09 14.32
N GLU A 91 4.12 -22.75 14.32
CA GLU A 91 4.49 -21.94 13.15
C GLU A 91 5.97 -22.09 12.80
N PRO A 92 6.94 -21.93 13.74
CA PRO A 92 8.35 -22.09 13.39
C PRO A 92 8.69 -23.51 12.94
N LYS A 93 8.00 -24.53 13.49
CA LYS A 93 8.17 -25.93 13.09
C LYS A 93 7.85 -26.10 11.60
N TRP A 94 6.67 -25.64 11.16
CA TRP A 94 6.25 -25.80 9.77
C TRP A 94 7.00 -24.90 8.80
N GLN A 95 7.32 -23.67 9.19
CA GLN A 95 8.17 -22.78 8.41
C GLN A 95 9.55 -23.41 8.16
N SER A 96 10.18 -23.96 9.20
CA SER A 96 11.46 -24.67 9.08
C SER A 96 11.36 -25.92 8.22
N TYR A 97 10.24 -26.66 8.32
CA TYR A 97 9.98 -27.81 7.45
C TYR A 97 9.90 -27.39 5.99
N TRP A 98 9.10 -26.36 5.65
CA TRP A 98 8.93 -25.93 4.27
C TRP A 98 10.23 -25.39 3.66
N GLU A 99 11.01 -24.63 4.43
CA GLU A 99 12.31 -24.12 4.01
C GLU A 99 13.29 -25.28 3.74
N LYS A 100 13.46 -26.20 4.70
CA LYS A 100 14.41 -27.31 4.58
C LYS A 100 14.08 -28.26 3.43
N ASN A 101 12.80 -28.48 3.16
CA ASN A 101 12.35 -29.36 2.09
C ASN A 101 12.13 -28.61 0.77
N GLN A 102 12.45 -27.32 0.69
CA GLN A 102 12.18 -26.45 -0.45
C GLN A 102 10.74 -26.63 -1.00
N THR A 103 9.75 -26.76 -0.10
CA THR A 103 8.38 -27.20 -0.44
C THR A 103 7.70 -26.34 -1.51
N PHE A 104 8.06 -25.06 -1.58
CA PHE A 104 7.47 -24.10 -2.51
C PHE A 104 8.35 -23.78 -3.71
N ARG A 105 9.54 -24.36 -3.80
CA ARG A 105 10.44 -24.17 -4.95
C ARG A 105 9.78 -24.70 -6.22
N THR A 106 9.87 -23.92 -7.29
CA THR A 106 9.49 -24.38 -8.63
C THR A 106 10.65 -25.21 -9.18
N PRO A 107 10.44 -26.47 -9.57
CA PRO A 107 11.52 -27.31 -10.07
C PRO A 107 12.12 -26.73 -11.36
N ASP A 108 13.41 -26.99 -11.60
CA ASP A 108 14.09 -26.55 -12.81
C ASP A 108 13.51 -27.27 -14.05
N GLU A 109 13.23 -28.57 -13.90
CA GLU A 109 12.49 -29.37 -14.87
C GLU A 109 11.02 -29.43 -14.47
N VAL A 110 10.17 -28.77 -15.26
CA VAL A 110 8.72 -28.69 -15.01
C VAL A 110 8.00 -29.77 -15.82
N ASP A 111 7.20 -30.58 -15.14
CA ASP A 111 6.29 -31.54 -15.77
C ASP A 111 5.22 -30.80 -16.59
N THR A 112 5.41 -30.74 -17.91
CA THR A 112 4.53 -30.00 -18.83
C THR A 112 3.17 -30.66 -19.04
N SER A 113 2.95 -31.88 -18.53
CA SER A 113 1.62 -32.50 -18.51
C SER A 113 0.67 -31.85 -17.52
N LYS A 114 1.21 -31.17 -16.48
CA LYS A 114 0.43 -30.45 -15.48
C LYS A 114 0.20 -29.00 -15.90
N PRO A 115 -0.99 -28.44 -15.58
CA PRO A 115 -1.27 -27.05 -15.89
C PRO A 115 -0.38 -26.12 -15.05
N LYS A 116 0.14 -25.05 -15.67
CA LYS A 116 0.93 -24.02 -14.98
C LYS A 116 0.04 -22.97 -14.33
N PHE A 117 0.51 -22.38 -13.24
CA PHE A 117 -0.13 -21.24 -12.59
C PHE A 117 0.93 -20.27 -12.09
N TYR A 118 0.88 -19.02 -12.55
CA TYR A 118 1.79 -17.97 -12.11
C TYR A 118 0.99 -16.97 -11.28
N VAL A 119 1.34 -16.87 -10.00
CA VAL A 119 0.78 -15.89 -9.07
C VAL A 119 1.89 -14.93 -8.65
N LEU A 120 1.60 -13.64 -8.74
CA LEU A 120 2.58 -12.58 -8.54
C LEU A 120 2.01 -11.49 -7.66
N ASP A 121 2.78 -11.14 -6.64
CA ASP A 121 2.56 -9.96 -5.82
C ASP A 121 3.33 -8.78 -6.39
N MET A 122 2.78 -7.57 -6.25
CA MET A 122 3.59 -6.36 -6.44
C MET A 122 4.65 -6.35 -5.34
N PHE A 123 5.90 -6.65 -5.70
CA PHE A 123 7.01 -6.73 -4.77
C PHE A 123 7.27 -5.39 -4.02
N PRO A 124 7.68 -5.43 -2.75
CA PRO A 124 7.71 -4.22 -1.92
C PRO A 124 8.93 -3.34 -2.19
N TYR A 125 8.77 -2.05 -1.93
CA TYR A 125 9.88 -1.11 -1.81
C TYR A 125 10.59 -1.30 -0.46
N PRO A 126 11.88 -1.70 -0.41
CA PRO A 126 12.63 -1.89 0.83
C PRO A 126 13.15 -0.54 1.38
N SER A 127 12.38 0.53 1.21
CA SER A 127 12.69 1.86 1.75
C SER A 127 12.20 2.06 3.19
N GLY A 128 11.16 1.32 3.59
CA GLY A 128 10.65 1.32 4.95
C GLY A 128 11.51 0.51 5.93
N ALA A 129 11.31 0.74 7.24
CA ALA A 129 11.98 -0.02 8.30
C ALA A 129 11.44 -1.46 8.48
N GLY A 130 10.59 -1.96 7.57
CA GLY A 130 9.96 -3.29 7.60
C GLY A 130 8.58 -3.29 6.96
N LEU A 131 7.93 -4.46 6.91
CA LEU A 131 6.55 -4.59 6.44
C LEU A 131 5.58 -3.77 7.31
N HIS A 132 4.73 -2.96 6.66
CA HIS A 132 3.50 -2.44 7.26
C HIS A 132 2.31 -3.39 7.03
N VAL A 133 1.21 -3.18 7.77
CA VAL A 133 -0.02 -4.02 7.74
C VAL A 133 -0.66 -4.16 6.35
N GLY A 134 -0.45 -3.19 5.46
CA GLY A 134 -0.92 -3.28 4.07
C GLY A 134 -0.27 -4.39 3.24
N HIS A 135 0.99 -4.77 3.50
CA HIS A 135 1.64 -5.81 2.68
C HIS A 135 1.03 -7.19 2.91
N PRO A 136 0.91 -7.70 4.17
CA PRO A 136 0.34 -9.01 4.39
C PRO A 136 -1.11 -9.14 3.92
N LEU A 137 -1.87 -8.04 3.89
CA LEU A 137 -3.27 -8.06 3.43
C LEU A 137 -3.38 -8.57 1.99
N GLY A 138 -2.60 -8.01 1.06
CA GLY A 138 -2.56 -8.47 -0.34
C GLY A 138 -1.91 -9.85 -0.47
N TYR A 139 -0.76 -10.02 0.17
CA TYR A 139 0.06 -11.24 0.03
C TYR A 139 -0.61 -12.50 0.61
N THR A 140 -1.53 -12.35 1.58
CA THR A 140 -2.29 -13.47 2.11
C THR A 140 -3.27 -14.02 1.07
N ALA A 141 -3.91 -13.16 0.26
CA ALA A 141 -4.85 -13.60 -0.76
C ALA A 141 -4.16 -14.40 -1.87
N THR A 142 -3.00 -13.92 -2.33
CA THR A 142 -2.18 -14.61 -3.33
C THR A 142 -1.59 -15.91 -2.78
N ASP A 143 -1.15 -15.95 -1.52
CA ASP A 143 -0.66 -17.18 -0.87
C ASP A 143 -1.75 -18.26 -0.74
N ILE A 144 -2.97 -17.88 -0.36
CA ILE A 144 -4.11 -18.81 -0.32
C ILE A 144 -4.35 -19.42 -1.71
N LEU A 145 -4.34 -18.58 -2.76
CA LEU A 145 -4.53 -19.03 -4.13
C LEU A 145 -3.38 -19.94 -4.61
N ALA A 146 -2.14 -19.58 -4.29
CA ALA A 146 -0.95 -20.37 -4.60
C ALA A 146 -1.05 -21.78 -4.02
N ARG A 147 -1.39 -21.88 -2.73
CA ARG A 147 -1.55 -23.15 -2.00
C ARG A 147 -2.70 -23.98 -2.56
N LEU A 148 -3.85 -23.35 -2.81
CA LEU A 148 -5.00 -24.01 -3.43
C LEU A 148 -4.61 -24.63 -4.78
N LYS A 149 -3.92 -23.87 -5.64
CA LYS A 149 -3.50 -24.34 -6.97
C LYS A 149 -2.49 -25.47 -6.89
N ARG A 150 -1.54 -25.42 -5.96
CA ARG A 150 -0.62 -26.55 -5.69
C ARG A 150 -1.39 -27.82 -5.29
N MET A 151 -2.37 -27.69 -4.39
CA MET A 151 -3.22 -28.81 -3.95
C MET A 151 -4.10 -29.38 -5.07
N GLN A 152 -4.47 -28.55 -6.05
CA GLN A 152 -5.16 -28.97 -7.28
C GLN A 152 -4.23 -29.64 -8.32
N GLY A 153 -2.92 -29.76 -8.04
CA GLY A 153 -1.94 -30.39 -8.92
C GLY A 153 -1.33 -29.47 -9.98
N TYR A 154 -1.49 -28.15 -9.88
CA TYR A 154 -0.85 -27.20 -10.79
C TYR A 154 0.65 -27.03 -10.49
N ASN A 155 1.42 -26.74 -11.54
CA ASN A 155 2.78 -26.22 -11.42
C ASN A 155 2.71 -24.73 -11.06
N VAL A 156 2.83 -24.42 -9.77
CA VAL A 156 2.71 -23.04 -9.26
C VAL A 156 4.07 -22.37 -9.15
N LEU A 157 4.23 -21.23 -9.83
CA LEU A 157 5.31 -20.27 -9.59
C LEU A 157 4.75 -19.12 -8.75
N HIS A 158 5.31 -18.91 -7.57
CA HIS A 158 4.98 -17.79 -6.66
C HIS A 158 6.28 -17.12 -6.20
N PRO A 159 6.84 -16.17 -6.97
CA PRO A 159 8.13 -15.56 -6.67
C PRO A 159 7.96 -14.32 -5.79
N MET A 160 9.07 -13.85 -5.24
CA MET A 160 9.17 -12.57 -4.55
C MET A 160 10.45 -11.85 -4.97
N GLY A 161 10.49 -10.53 -4.84
CA GLY A 161 11.69 -9.74 -5.05
C GLY A 161 11.61 -8.40 -4.33
N TRP A 162 12.46 -7.46 -4.74
CA TRP A 162 12.56 -6.16 -4.09
C TRP A 162 12.72 -5.04 -5.12
N ASP A 163 11.81 -4.07 -5.10
CA ASP A 163 11.96 -2.85 -5.88
C ASP A 163 12.84 -1.84 -5.12
N ALA A 164 14.14 -2.01 -5.27
CA ALA A 164 15.16 -1.50 -4.38
C ALA A 164 15.80 -0.17 -4.84
N PHE A 165 15.56 0.28 -6.07
CA PHE A 165 16.00 1.59 -6.56
C PHE A 165 14.99 2.70 -6.25
N GLY A 166 15.41 3.96 -6.44
CA GLY A 166 14.53 5.11 -6.47
C GLY A 166 14.62 6.03 -5.25
N LEU A 167 13.86 7.12 -5.34
CA LEU A 167 13.90 8.24 -4.39
C LEU A 167 13.70 7.83 -2.92
N PRO A 168 12.81 6.89 -2.57
CA PRO A 168 12.60 6.53 -1.17
C PRO A 168 13.87 5.98 -0.48
N ALA A 169 14.67 5.17 -1.18
CA ALA A 169 15.91 4.63 -0.64
C ALA A 169 17.00 5.70 -0.50
N GLU A 170 17.07 6.63 -1.47
CA GLU A 170 18.00 7.76 -1.44
C GLU A 170 17.67 8.77 -0.33
N GLN A 171 16.39 9.12 -0.16
CA GLN A 171 15.94 10.04 0.89
C GLN A 171 16.28 9.49 2.29
N TYR A 172 16.00 8.21 2.53
CA TYR A 172 16.36 7.55 3.78
C TYR A 172 17.88 7.53 4.02
N ALA A 173 18.67 7.31 2.97
CA ALA A 173 20.13 7.36 3.05
C ALA A 173 20.64 8.76 3.44
N ILE A 174 20.05 9.82 2.89
CA ILE A 174 20.37 11.21 3.23
C ILE A 174 20.02 11.50 4.70
N GLU A 175 18.83 11.13 5.15
CA GLU A 175 18.37 11.38 6.53
C GLU A 175 19.25 10.68 7.58
N THR A 176 19.68 9.46 7.27
CA THR A 176 20.46 8.60 8.19
C THR A 176 21.97 8.71 8.02
N GLY A 177 22.46 9.42 7.00
CA GLY A 177 23.89 9.51 6.67
C GLY A 177 24.53 8.17 6.30
N THR A 178 23.75 7.17 5.87
CA THR A 178 24.23 5.82 5.56
C THR A 178 24.09 5.53 4.07
N HIS A 179 25.11 4.91 3.45
CA HIS A 179 25.08 4.59 2.02
C HIS A 179 23.84 3.73 1.65
N PRO A 180 23.08 4.09 0.59
CA PRO A 180 21.79 3.46 0.27
C PRO A 180 21.88 1.95 0.02
N LYS A 181 22.98 1.47 -0.58
CA LYS A 181 23.25 0.03 -0.73
C LYS A 181 23.19 -0.75 0.60
N ILE A 182 23.73 -0.17 1.67
CA ILE A 182 23.82 -0.83 2.98
C ILE A 182 22.43 -0.87 3.64
N THR A 183 21.73 0.27 3.64
CA THR A 183 20.38 0.38 4.22
C THR A 183 19.38 -0.49 3.47
N THR A 184 19.44 -0.49 2.15
CA THR A 184 18.59 -1.30 1.27
C THR A 184 18.80 -2.79 1.53
N LEU A 185 20.04 -3.28 1.58
CA LEU A 185 20.32 -4.70 1.87
C LEU A 185 19.81 -5.10 3.26
N ARG A 186 20.02 -4.24 4.27
CA ARG A 186 19.50 -4.47 5.63
C ARG A 186 17.97 -4.55 5.64
N ASN A 187 17.30 -3.66 4.91
CA ASN A 187 15.84 -3.65 4.81
C ASN A 187 15.34 -4.89 4.07
N ILE A 188 15.93 -5.25 2.93
CA ILE A 188 15.62 -6.50 2.21
C ILE A 188 15.69 -7.72 3.15
N ASN A 189 16.78 -7.85 3.91
CA ASN A 189 16.93 -8.97 4.87
C ASN A 189 15.83 -8.97 5.94
N ARG A 190 15.40 -7.80 6.40
CA ARG A 190 14.31 -7.64 7.36
C ARG A 190 12.95 -7.98 6.76
N PHE A 191 12.65 -7.50 5.55
CA PHE A 191 11.42 -7.84 4.86
C PHE A 191 11.36 -9.36 4.60
N ARG A 192 12.46 -9.95 4.13
CA ARG A 192 12.57 -11.41 3.93
C ARG A 192 12.26 -12.17 5.21
N SER A 193 12.88 -11.81 6.34
CA SER A 193 12.65 -12.50 7.61
C SER A 193 11.20 -12.36 8.09
N GLN A 194 10.60 -11.17 7.93
CA GLN A 194 9.19 -10.94 8.26
C GLN A 194 8.25 -11.75 7.37
N LEU A 195 8.45 -11.77 6.04
CA LEU A 195 7.63 -12.58 5.11
C LEU A 195 7.77 -14.08 5.40
N LYS A 196 8.98 -14.56 5.68
CA LYS A 196 9.19 -15.97 6.10
C LYS A 196 8.49 -16.28 7.42
N SER A 197 8.49 -15.35 8.38
CA SER A 197 7.79 -15.51 9.66
C SER A 197 6.26 -15.54 9.53
N LEU A 198 5.71 -14.95 8.46
CA LEU A 198 4.29 -15.05 8.11
C LEU A 198 3.97 -16.38 7.41
N GLY A 199 4.98 -17.13 6.96
CA GLY A 199 4.80 -18.45 6.35
C GLY A 199 4.28 -18.42 4.92
N PHE A 200 4.50 -17.34 4.17
CA PHE A 200 4.10 -17.28 2.76
C PHE A 200 4.89 -18.27 1.88
N SER A 201 4.22 -18.80 0.87
CA SER A 201 4.66 -19.91 0.01
C SER A 201 5.48 -19.47 -1.21
N TYR A 202 6.42 -18.55 -0.98
CA TYR A 202 7.30 -18.04 -2.02
C TYR A 202 8.40 -19.02 -2.43
N ASP A 203 8.78 -18.95 -3.70
CA ASP A 203 9.99 -19.56 -4.27
C ASP A 203 11.18 -18.61 -4.07
N TRP A 204 11.87 -18.75 -2.93
CA TRP A 204 13.01 -17.90 -2.56
C TRP A 204 14.26 -18.12 -3.43
N ASP A 205 14.34 -19.22 -4.17
CA ASP A 205 15.46 -19.44 -5.13
C ASP A 205 15.36 -18.51 -6.33
N ARG A 206 14.17 -17.93 -6.58
CA ARG A 206 13.91 -16.96 -7.65
C ARG A 206 13.80 -15.53 -7.12
N GLU A 207 14.35 -15.28 -5.94
CA GLU A 207 14.42 -13.95 -5.35
C GLU A 207 15.32 -13.03 -6.18
N ILE A 208 14.84 -11.81 -6.45
CA ILE A 208 15.58 -10.78 -7.19
C ILE A 208 15.54 -9.43 -6.48
N SER A 209 16.57 -8.62 -6.67
CA SER A 209 16.58 -7.21 -6.26
C SER A 209 16.91 -6.33 -7.45
N THR A 210 16.12 -5.27 -7.68
CA THR A 210 16.31 -4.38 -8.85
C THR A 210 17.64 -3.63 -8.82
N THR A 211 18.31 -3.57 -7.66
CA THR A 211 19.63 -2.93 -7.47
C THR A 211 20.82 -3.81 -7.83
N GLU A 212 20.60 -5.09 -8.14
CA GLU A 212 21.69 -6.01 -8.46
C GLU A 212 22.17 -5.83 -9.91
N PRO A 213 23.49 -5.82 -10.16
CA PRO A 213 24.04 -5.69 -11.51
C PRO A 213 23.54 -6.79 -12.48
N GLN A 214 23.33 -8.00 -11.97
CA GLN A 214 22.78 -9.11 -12.74
C GLN A 214 21.33 -8.89 -13.20
N TYR A 215 20.58 -8.01 -12.51
CA TYR A 215 19.23 -7.62 -12.88
C TYR A 215 19.26 -6.41 -13.82
N TYR A 216 19.76 -5.25 -13.38
CA TYR A 216 19.60 -4.01 -14.14
C TYR A 216 20.41 -3.97 -15.44
N LYS A 217 21.40 -4.86 -15.64
CA LYS A 217 22.07 -5.04 -16.94
C LYS A 217 21.05 -5.32 -18.06
N TRP A 218 19.96 -6.02 -17.73
CA TRP A 218 18.88 -6.30 -18.69
C TRP A 218 18.03 -5.07 -18.94
N THR A 219 17.76 -4.25 -17.93
CA THR A 219 17.10 -2.95 -18.11
C THR A 219 17.92 -2.02 -19.02
N GLN A 220 19.24 -1.96 -18.81
CA GLN A 220 20.17 -1.22 -19.68
C GLN A 220 20.14 -1.79 -21.11
N TRP A 221 20.17 -3.11 -21.26
CA TRP A 221 20.09 -3.75 -22.57
C TRP A 221 18.77 -3.47 -23.29
N ILE A 222 17.62 -3.58 -22.60
CA ILE A 222 16.29 -3.24 -23.14
C ILE A 222 16.27 -1.79 -23.61
N PHE A 223 16.78 -0.86 -22.79
CA PHE A 223 16.88 0.54 -23.17
C PHE A 223 17.68 0.73 -24.47
N LEU A 224 18.82 0.04 -24.63
CA LEU A 224 19.59 0.08 -25.87
C LEU A 224 18.82 -0.48 -27.07
N GLN A 225 18.00 -1.52 -26.88
CA GLN A 225 17.14 -2.03 -27.95
C GLN A 225 16.05 -1.02 -28.35
N LEU A 226 15.43 -0.36 -27.37
CA LEU A 226 14.45 0.70 -27.62
C LEU A 226 15.09 1.88 -28.34
N LEU A 227 16.30 2.27 -27.95
CA LEU A 227 17.08 3.33 -28.60
C LEU A 227 17.36 2.99 -30.07
N LYS A 228 17.86 1.78 -30.35
CA LYS A 228 18.13 1.30 -31.73
C LYS A 228 16.88 1.31 -32.62
N ARG A 229 15.70 1.12 -32.02
CA ARG A 229 14.40 1.12 -32.72
C ARG A 229 13.73 2.50 -32.78
N GLY A 230 14.38 3.56 -32.28
CA GLY A 230 13.79 4.91 -32.22
C GLY A 230 12.63 5.03 -31.22
N LEU A 231 12.50 4.08 -30.29
CA LEU A 231 11.50 4.06 -29.22
C LEU A 231 12.02 4.69 -27.93
N ALA A 232 13.32 4.95 -27.82
CA ALA A 232 13.90 5.82 -26.81
C ALA A 232 14.64 6.98 -27.51
N TYR A 233 14.43 8.21 -27.06
CA TYR A 233 15.01 9.41 -27.68
C TYR A 233 15.23 10.53 -26.66
N HIS A 234 16.04 11.53 -27.00
CA HIS A 234 16.18 12.74 -26.19
C HIS A 234 15.09 13.75 -26.56
N GLY A 235 14.33 14.21 -25.57
CA GLY A 235 13.34 15.27 -25.71
C GLY A 235 13.60 16.40 -24.72
N ALA A 236 13.14 17.61 -25.04
CA ALA A 236 13.05 18.70 -24.08
C ALA A 236 11.70 18.62 -23.37
N LEU A 237 11.71 18.55 -22.04
CA LEU A 237 10.50 18.57 -21.23
C LEU A 237 10.61 19.66 -20.17
N LEU A 238 9.50 20.35 -19.92
CA LEU A 238 9.37 21.24 -18.78
C LEU A 238 9.18 20.39 -17.52
N LEU A 239 10.24 20.24 -16.75
CA LEU A 239 10.22 19.46 -15.52
C LEU A 239 9.89 20.36 -14.33
N ALA A 240 8.99 19.86 -13.49
CA ALA A 240 8.70 20.40 -12.17
C ALA A 240 9.91 20.17 -11.26
N LEU A 241 10.69 21.22 -11.00
CA LEU A 241 11.80 21.16 -10.05
C LEU A 241 11.31 21.54 -8.66
N PHE A 242 11.56 20.64 -7.71
CA PHE A 242 11.39 20.90 -6.29
C PHE A 242 12.68 21.53 -5.75
N TRP A 243 12.64 22.83 -5.45
CA TRP A 243 13.81 23.51 -4.91
C TRP A 243 13.88 23.29 -3.40
N GLN A 244 14.88 22.51 -2.95
CA GLN A 244 15.07 22.17 -1.56
C GLN A 244 15.71 23.34 -0.78
N MET A 245 14.92 24.37 -0.47
CA MET A 245 15.19 25.37 0.58
C MET A 245 13.90 25.83 1.29
N ARG A 246 13.16 24.89 1.90
CA ARG A 246 12.05 25.18 2.84
C ARG A 246 10.84 25.96 2.27
N ARG A 247 10.61 26.01 0.94
CA ARG A 247 9.34 26.51 0.37
C ARG A 247 8.82 25.62 -0.77
N LEU A 248 7.51 25.37 -0.75
CA LEU A 248 6.72 24.49 -1.63
C LEU A 248 6.42 25.11 -3.01
N PHE A 249 7.38 25.78 -3.65
CA PHE A 249 7.17 26.31 -5.00
C PHE A 249 7.70 25.33 -6.04
N ILE A 250 6.80 24.81 -6.86
CA ILE A 250 7.15 24.03 -8.04
C ILE A 250 7.41 25.00 -9.18
N THR A 251 8.63 25.01 -9.70
CA THR A 251 8.97 25.77 -10.91
C THR A 251 9.15 24.82 -12.07
N LYS A 252 8.69 25.21 -13.26
CA LYS A 252 8.90 24.43 -14.49
C LYS A 252 10.18 24.90 -15.16
N GLN A 253 11.15 24.02 -15.34
CA GLN A 253 12.40 24.32 -16.05
C GLN A 253 12.54 23.41 -17.28
N PRO A 254 12.90 23.96 -18.45
CA PRO A 254 13.13 23.15 -19.64
C PRO A 254 14.42 22.36 -19.48
N MET A 255 14.34 21.04 -19.50
CA MET A 255 15.49 20.16 -19.40
C MET A 255 15.45 19.08 -20.47
N ARG A 256 16.62 18.72 -21.00
CA ARG A 256 16.76 17.57 -21.90
C ARG A 256 16.72 16.29 -21.07
N GLN A 257 15.89 15.35 -21.48
CA GLN A 257 15.67 14.07 -20.80
C GLN A 257 15.54 12.94 -21.80
N TRP A 258 15.79 11.73 -21.34
CA TRP A 258 15.43 10.52 -22.08
C TRP A 258 13.92 10.29 -21.99
N MET A 259 13.31 10.04 -23.14
CA MET A 259 11.87 9.79 -23.30
C MET A 259 11.69 8.41 -23.94
N LEU A 260 10.69 7.67 -23.47
CA LEU A 260 10.21 6.46 -24.16
C LEU A 260 8.98 6.82 -24.98
N LYS A 261 8.96 6.40 -26.24
CA LYS A 261 7.87 6.68 -27.20
C LYS A 261 6.67 5.76 -26.97
N ILE A 262 6.12 5.78 -25.75
CA ILE A 262 4.93 5.01 -25.37
C ILE A 262 3.71 5.35 -26.23
N THR A 263 3.63 6.60 -26.71
CA THR A 263 2.56 7.07 -27.61
C THR A 263 2.52 6.32 -28.94
N ALA A 264 3.63 5.73 -29.39
CA ALA A 264 3.63 4.86 -30.58
C ALA A 264 2.82 3.56 -30.38
N TYR A 265 2.44 3.26 -29.14
CA TYR A 265 1.61 2.11 -28.76
C TYR A 265 0.29 2.54 -28.14
N ALA A 266 -0.10 3.82 -28.19
CA ALA A 266 -1.29 4.32 -27.50
C ALA A 266 -2.59 3.63 -27.93
N ASP A 267 -2.81 3.47 -29.24
CA ASP A 267 -4.01 2.80 -29.76
C ASP A 267 -4.07 1.34 -29.32
N ARG A 268 -2.95 0.62 -29.44
CA ARG A 268 -2.88 -0.78 -29.03
C ARG A 268 -3.08 -0.93 -27.51
N LEU A 269 -2.48 -0.04 -26.71
CA LEU A 269 -2.67 -0.01 -25.25
C LEU A 269 -4.13 0.27 -24.85
N LEU A 270 -4.90 0.94 -25.71
CA LEU A 270 -6.31 1.23 -25.48
C LEU A 270 -7.21 0.06 -25.92
N GLU A 271 -6.96 -0.46 -27.12
CA GLU A 271 -7.71 -1.57 -27.73
C GLU A 271 -7.51 -2.89 -26.96
N ASP A 272 -6.26 -3.19 -26.56
CA ASP A 272 -5.92 -4.42 -25.84
C ASP A 272 -6.57 -4.46 -24.42
N LEU A 273 -7.12 -3.36 -23.89
CA LEU A 273 -7.80 -3.34 -22.58
C LEU A 273 -9.09 -4.15 -22.57
N ASP A 274 -9.79 -4.24 -23.69
CA ASP A 274 -11.09 -4.89 -23.75
C ASP A 274 -10.96 -6.42 -23.56
N ASP A 275 -9.83 -7.00 -23.98
CA ASP A 275 -9.52 -8.43 -23.82
C ASP A 275 -9.04 -8.82 -22.41
N LEU A 276 -8.74 -7.85 -21.53
CA LEU A 276 -8.21 -8.14 -20.19
C LEU A 276 -9.32 -8.53 -19.20
N ASP A 277 -9.10 -9.57 -18.39
CA ASP A 277 -9.95 -9.89 -17.23
C ASP A 277 -9.58 -9.02 -16.02
N TRP A 278 -9.70 -7.70 -16.18
CA TRP A 278 -9.38 -6.69 -15.17
C TRP A 278 -10.63 -5.96 -14.68
N PRO A 279 -10.64 -5.43 -13.44
CA PRO A 279 -11.76 -4.61 -12.96
C PRO A 279 -12.00 -3.40 -13.87
N GLU A 280 -13.27 -3.12 -14.18
CA GLU A 280 -13.65 -2.05 -15.11
C GLU A 280 -13.15 -0.68 -14.65
N SER A 281 -13.11 -0.42 -13.34
CA SER A 281 -12.57 0.83 -12.78
C SER A 281 -11.08 1.05 -13.10
N VAL A 282 -10.30 -0.03 -13.23
CA VAL A 282 -8.89 0.04 -13.64
C VAL A 282 -8.80 0.30 -15.14
N LYS A 283 -9.62 -0.38 -15.94
CA LYS A 283 -9.68 -0.15 -17.39
C LYS A 283 -10.07 1.29 -17.70
N GLU A 284 -11.14 1.79 -17.08
CA GLU A 284 -11.61 3.18 -17.24
C GLU A 284 -10.54 4.20 -16.86
N MET A 285 -9.81 3.99 -15.77
CA MET A 285 -8.68 4.85 -15.39
C MET A 285 -7.59 4.88 -16.48
N GLN A 286 -7.27 3.74 -17.08
CA GLN A 286 -6.30 3.67 -18.19
C GLN A 286 -6.84 4.34 -19.46
N ARG A 287 -8.12 4.12 -19.82
CA ARG A 287 -8.74 4.78 -20.99
C ARG A 287 -8.70 6.30 -20.84
N ASN A 288 -9.08 6.80 -19.66
CA ASN A 288 -9.06 8.24 -19.35
C ASN A 288 -7.63 8.80 -19.32
N TRP A 289 -6.65 8.01 -18.85
CA TRP A 289 -5.25 8.41 -18.84
C TRP A 289 -4.64 8.50 -20.23
N ILE A 290 -4.93 7.53 -21.11
CA ILE A 290 -4.50 7.56 -22.51
C ILE A 290 -5.19 8.71 -23.25
N GLY A 291 -6.48 8.93 -22.99
CA GLY A 291 -7.20 10.12 -23.42
C GLY A 291 -7.30 10.28 -24.93
N ARG A 292 -7.52 9.18 -25.67
CA ARG A 292 -7.72 9.23 -27.13
C ARG A 292 -8.90 10.16 -27.44
N SER A 293 -8.68 11.07 -28.38
CA SER A 293 -9.72 11.95 -28.90
C SER A 293 -9.61 12.03 -30.42
N GLU A 294 -10.76 12.19 -31.07
CA GLU A 294 -10.85 12.43 -32.51
C GLU A 294 -11.36 13.85 -32.73
N GLY A 295 -10.78 14.54 -33.70
CA GLY A 295 -10.99 15.97 -33.91
C GLY A 295 -10.46 16.44 -35.24
N ALA A 296 -10.36 17.74 -35.42
CA ALA A 296 -9.82 18.37 -36.61
C ALA A 296 -8.66 19.31 -36.27
N GLU A 297 -7.66 19.35 -37.14
CA GLU A 297 -6.65 20.40 -37.16
C GLU A 297 -7.10 21.52 -38.09
N LEU A 298 -7.01 22.76 -37.60
CA LEU A 298 -7.44 23.97 -38.30
C LEU A 298 -6.25 24.90 -38.43
N GLU A 299 -6.04 25.48 -39.61
CA GLU A 299 -5.01 26.48 -39.85
C GLU A 299 -5.63 27.88 -39.88
N PHE A 300 -5.16 28.77 -39.00
CA PHE A 300 -5.56 30.17 -38.96
C PHE A 300 -4.43 31.06 -39.50
N CYS A 301 -4.73 31.90 -40.50
CA CYS A 301 -3.81 32.91 -41.01
C CYS A 301 -3.69 34.08 -40.03
N VAL A 302 -2.48 34.54 -39.75
CA VAL A 302 -2.24 35.71 -38.88
C VAL A 302 -2.28 36.99 -39.73
N LEU A 303 -3.17 37.92 -39.40
CA LEU A 303 -3.24 39.22 -40.09
C LEU A 303 -2.24 40.22 -39.48
N ASN A 304 -1.65 41.07 -40.32
CA ASN A 304 -0.93 42.27 -39.89
C ASN A 304 -1.89 43.34 -39.37
N SER A 305 -1.34 44.37 -38.71
CA SER A 305 -2.06 45.59 -38.32
C SER A 305 -2.81 46.23 -39.49
N ASP A 306 -2.32 46.05 -40.72
CA ASP A 306 -2.89 46.58 -41.96
C ASP A 306 -3.89 45.61 -42.64
N GLY A 307 -4.29 44.53 -41.96
CA GLY A 307 -5.24 43.53 -42.48
C GLY A 307 -4.69 42.56 -43.54
N LYS A 308 -3.39 42.64 -43.88
CA LYS A 308 -2.74 41.72 -44.81
C LYS A 308 -2.28 40.44 -44.11
N GLU A 309 -2.52 39.29 -44.73
CA GLU A 309 -2.05 38.00 -44.24
C GLU A 309 -0.51 37.98 -44.11
N ARG A 310 -0.04 37.42 -42.99
CA ARG A 310 1.35 37.02 -42.79
C ARG A 310 1.54 35.61 -43.30
N ASP A 311 2.77 35.27 -43.65
CA ASP A 311 3.20 33.90 -43.96
C ASP A 311 3.29 32.99 -42.69
N ILE A 312 2.71 33.45 -41.58
CA ILE A 312 2.66 32.70 -40.32
C ILE A 312 1.24 32.16 -40.18
N LYS A 313 1.14 30.83 -40.11
CA LYS A 313 -0.09 30.10 -39.82
C LYS A 313 -0.04 29.53 -38.41
N ILE A 314 -1.17 29.54 -37.72
CA ILE A 314 -1.33 28.91 -36.41
C ILE A 314 -2.21 27.69 -36.60
N THR A 315 -1.66 26.50 -36.35
CA THR A 315 -2.41 25.24 -36.35
C THR A 315 -2.98 24.99 -34.96
N VAL A 316 -4.29 24.75 -34.90
CA VAL A 316 -5.04 24.45 -33.66
C VAL A 316 -5.77 23.13 -33.82
N TYR A 317 -5.79 22.31 -32.77
CA TYR A 317 -6.60 21.08 -32.71
C TYR A 317 -7.87 21.31 -31.90
N THR A 318 -9.02 20.82 -32.39
CA THR A 318 -10.29 20.82 -31.66
C THR A 318 -11.03 19.50 -31.82
N THR A 319 -11.62 18.99 -30.75
CA THR A 319 -12.58 17.86 -30.79
C THR A 319 -14.00 18.30 -31.13
N ARG A 320 -14.21 19.62 -31.26
CA ARG A 320 -15.50 20.26 -31.58
C ARG A 320 -15.34 21.20 -32.78
N PRO A 321 -15.08 20.68 -33.99
CA PRO A 321 -15.00 21.51 -35.19
C PRO A 321 -16.35 22.12 -35.58
N ASP A 322 -17.45 21.60 -35.03
CA ASP A 322 -18.82 22.10 -35.23
C ASP A 322 -19.04 23.50 -34.65
N THR A 323 -18.21 23.96 -33.71
CA THR A 323 -18.37 25.26 -33.04
C THR A 323 -17.44 26.36 -33.59
N ILE A 324 -16.96 26.22 -34.83
CA ILE A 324 -15.97 27.13 -35.42
C ILE A 324 -16.58 28.42 -35.98
N PHE A 325 -17.86 28.39 -36.35
CA PHE A 325 -18.65 29.52 -36.87
C PHE A 325 -19.40 30.21 -35.73
#